data_AF-A0A924TTS8-F1
#
_entry.id   AF-A0A924TTS8-F1
#
_cell.length_a   1.000
_cell.length_b   1.000
_cell.length_c   1.000
_cell.angle_alpha   90.00
_cell.angle_beta   90.00
_cell.angle_gamma   90.00
#
_symmetry.space_group_name_H-M   'P 1'
#
loop_
_entity.id
_entity.type
_entity.pdbx_description
1 polymer ?
#
loop_
_entity_poly.entity_id
_entity_poly.type
_entity_poly.pdbx_seq_one_letter_code
_entity_poly.pdbx_strand_id
1 'polypeptide(L)'
;MVNREDFSFSDLENWLDQERVTEIECLVPDLTGVARGKILPRLKFTEDRGMRLPEAVVAMGVTGEFPEEGPYYDVISPSDKDMHLRPDPTT
;
A
#
# COMPACT_ATOMS: atom_id res chain seq x y z
N MET A 1 16.98 -18.84 -1.88
CA MET A 1 15.78 -18.01 -2.13
C MET A 1 14.58 -18.90 -1.87
N VAL A 2 13.63 -18.45 -1.06
CA VAL A 2 12.36 -19.17 -0.83
C VAL A 2 11.56 -19.07 -2.14
N ASN A 3 11.09 -20.20 -2.69
CA ASN A 3 10.15 -20.16 -3.80
C ASN A 3 8.80 -19.66 -3.26
N ARG A 4 8.30 -18.54 -3.79
CA ARG A 4 7.06 -17.86 -3.35
C ARG A 4 5.92 -17.96 -4.36
N GLU A 5 6.02 -18.82 -5.39
CA GLU A 5 5.02 -18.93 -6.46
C GLU A 5 3.59 -19.23 -5.95
N ASP A 6 3.45 -19.96 -4.84
CA ASP A 6 2.17 -20.27 -4.18
C ASP A 6 2.09 -19.77 -2.73
N PHE A 7 2.84 -18.72 -2.39
CA PHE A 7 2.90 -18.23 -1.01
C PHE A 7 1.54 -17.69 -0.56
N SER A 8 0.99 -18.22 0.53
CA SER A 8 -0.29 -17.75 1.08
C SER A 8 -0.10 -16.61 2.08
N PHE A 9 -1.18 -15.93 2.44
CA PHE A 9 -1.14 -14.91 3.49
C PHE A 9 -0.74 -15.50 4.85
N SER A 10 -1.12 -16.75 5.14
CA SER A 10 -0.70 -17.44 6.36
C SER A 10 0.80 -17.77 6.35
N ASP A 11 1.36 -18.12 5.19
CA ASP A 11 2.81 -18.34 5.06
C ASP A 11 3.58 -17.03 5.26
N LEU A 12 3.04 -15.91 4.77
CA LEU A 12 3.57 -14.58 5.03
C LEU A 12 3.56 -14.22 6.51
N GLU A 13 2.46 -14.44 7.22
CA GLU A 13 2.39 -14.18 8.67
C GLU A 13 3.42 -15.02 9.45
N ASN A 14 3.53 -16.31 9.12
CA ASN A 14 4.51 -17.19 9.75
C ASN A 14 5.95 -16.74 9.48
N TRP A 15 6.25 -16.32 8.24
CA TRP A 15 7.56 -15.81 7.87
C TRP A 15 7.91 -14.52 8.60
N LEU A 16 6.97 -13.57 8.67
CA LEU A 16 7.16 -12.31 9.40
C LEU A 16 7.47 -12.55 10.89
N ASP A 17 6.83 -13.54 11.50
CA ASP A 17 7.03 -13.90 12.90
C ASP A 17 8.40 -14.58 13.12
N GLN A 18 8.80 -15.48 12.22
CA GLN A 18 10.11 -16.15 12.25
C GLN A 18 11.27 -15.15 12.15
N GLU A 19 11.12 -14.16 11.26
CA GLU A 19 12.11 -13.09 11.05
C GLU A 19 12.01 -11.95 12.09
N ARG A 20 11.06 -12.04 13.03
CA ARG A 20 10.82 -11.03 14.09
C ARG A 20 10.60 -9.62 13.55
N VAL A 21 9.86 -9.51 12.45
CA VAL A 21 9.56 -8.24 11.80
C VAL A 21 8.66 -7.39 12.70
N THR A 22 9.08 -6.17 13.00
CA THR A 22 8.32 -5.23 13.84
C THR A 22 7.52 -4.22 13.02
N GLU A 23 8.01 -3.88 11.83
CA GLU A 23 7.45 -2.87 10.94
C GLU A 23 7.46 -3.37 9.50
N ILE A 24 6.43 -2.99 8.75
CA ILE A 24 6.23 -3.38 7.35
C ILE A 24 6.06 -2.11 6.54
N GLU A 25 6.94 -1.92 5.56
CA GLU A 25 6.78 -0.90 4.53
C GLU A 25 5.93 -1.48 3.40
N CYS A 26 4.76 -0.88 3.17
CA CYS A 26 3.89 -1.24 2.08
C CYS A 26 4.05 -0.19 0.97
N LEU A 27 4.23 -0.62 -0.27
CA LEU A 27 4.45 0.27 -1.42
C LEU A 27 3.46 -0.06 -2.54
N VAL A 28 2.96 0.99 -3.20
CA VAL A 28 2.20 0.94 -4.45
C VAL A 28 2.70 2.03 -5.41
N PRO A 29 2.74 1.77 -6.72
CA PRO A 29 3.05 2.81 -7.69
C PRO A 29 1.86 3.79 -7.81
N ASP A 30 2.15 5.09 -7.88
CA ASP A 30 1.18 6.10 -8.31
C ASP A 30 1.06 6.15 -9.85
N LEU A 31 0.18 7.00 -10.36
CA LEU A 31 -0.06 7.15 -11.82
C LEU A 31 1.19 7.61 -12.60
N THR A 32 2.18 8.18 -11.92
CA THR A 32 3.46 8.59 -12.53
C THR A 32 4.54 7.51 -12.40
N GLY A 33 4.23 6.40 -11.73
CA GLY A 33 5.14 5.29 -11.47
C GLY A 33 6.03 5.49 -10.23
N VAL A 34 5.81 6.54 -9.44
CA VAL A 34 6.56 6.76 -8.20
C VAL A 34 6.02 5.85 -7.10
N ALA A 35 6.90 5.18 -6.36
CA ALA A 35 6.50 4.35 -5.23
C ALA A 35 5.97 5.22 -4.09
N ARG A 36 4.72 4.97 -3.69
CA ARG A 36 4.03 5.62 -2.57
C ARG A 36 3.60 4.58 -1.56
N GLY A 37 3.53 4.96 -0.30
CA GLY A 37 3.28 3.98 0.74
C GLY A 37 3.41 4.54 2.14
N LYS A 38 3.34 3.64 3.11
CA LYS A 38 3.64 3.95 4.50
C LYS A 38 4.21 2.73 5.21
N ILE A 39 4.91 3.03 6.30
CA ILE A 39 5.38 2.04 7.25
C ILE A 39 4.28 1.83 8.29
N LEU A 40 3.99 0.56 8.59
CA LEU A 40 2.99 0.14 9.56
C LEU A 40 3.62 -0.81 10.58
N PRO A 41 3.18 -0.76 11.85
CA PRO A 41 3.50 -1.83 12.79
C PRO A 41 2.97 -3.17 12.30
N ARG A 42 3.77 -4.24 12.48
CA ARG A 42 3.45 -5.63 12.11
C ARG A 42 2.05 -6.08 12.54
N LEU A 43 1.64 -5.72 13.75
CA LEU A 43 0.33 -6.07 14.31
C LEU A 43 -0.81 -5.42 13.52
N LYS A 44 -0.67 -4.12 13.24
CA LYS A 44 -1.68 -3.34 12.51
C LYS A 44 -1.86 -3.85 11.08
N PHE A 45 -0.77 -4.26 10.42
CA PHE A 45 -0.84 -4.86 9.09
C PHE A 45 -1.68 -6.14 9.05
N THR A 46 -1.55 -7.03 10.05
CA THR A 46 -2.37 -8.25 10.13
C THR A 46 -3.83 -7.94 10.46
N GLU A 47 -4.08 -7.03 11.41
CA GLU A 47 -5.44 -6.62 11.77
C GLU A 47 -6.19 -6.03 10.57
N ASP A 48 -5.53 -5.12 9.84
CA ASP A 48 -6.10 -4.45 8.67
C ASP A 48 -6.02 -5.32 7.39
N ARG A 49 -5.38 -6.50 7.46
CA ARG A 49 -5.05 -7.38 6.32
C ARG A 49 -4.46 -6.61 5.14
N GLY A 50 -3.48 -5.75 5.43
CA GLY A 50 -2.88 -4.84 4.45
C GLY A 50 -2.73 -3.43 5.00
N MET A 51 -3.01 -2.44 4.14
CA MET A 51 -2.98 -1.02 4.53
C MET A 51 -4.14 -0.23 3.96
N ARG A 52 -4.43 0.91 4.58
CA ARG A 52 -5.29 1.95 4.00
C ARG A 52 -4.48 3.15 3.51
N LEU A 53 -4.80 3.67 2.34
CA LEU A 53 -4.25 4.92 1.82
C LEU A 53 -5.37 5.79 1.25
N PRO A 54 -5.27 7.12 1.38
CA PRO A 54 -6.20 8.02 0.70
C PRO A 54 -6.06 7.92 -0.83
N GLU A 55 -7.17 8.04 -1.54
CA GLU A 55 -7.25 8.08 -3.01
C GLU A 55 -6.28 9.11 -3.62
N ALA A 56 -6.13 10.27 -2.97
CA ALA A 56 -5.28 11.35 -3.48
C ALA A 56 -3.80 10.94 -3.64
N VAL A 57 -3.32 9.95 -2.88
CA VAL A 57 -1.91 9.49 -2.94
C VAL A 57 -1.56 8.87 -4.28
N VAL A 58 -2.49 8.22 -4.98
CA VAL A 58 -2.21 7.60 -6.29
C VAL A 58 -2.22 8.60 -7.44
N ALA A 59 -2.78 9.80 -7.23
CA ALA A 59 -2.98 10.80 -8.27
C ALA A 59 -2.25 12.14 -8.01
N MET A 60 -1.41 12.17 -6.98
CA MET A 60 -0.55 13.31 -6.66
C MET A 60 0.53 13.50 -7.74
N GLY A 61 0.92 14.75 -8.00
CA GLY A 61 2.02 15.06 -8.90
C GLY A 61 3.38 14.56 -8.39
N VAL A 62 4.37 14.49 -9.28
CA VAL A 62 5.75 14.07 -8.95
C VAL A 62 6.35 14.95 -7.85
N THR A 63 6.03 16.25 -7.85
CA THR A 63 6.46 17.23 -6.84
C THR A 63 5.71 17.10 -5.51
N GLY A 64 4.67 16.27 -5.43
CA GLY A 64 3.84 16.12 -4.24
C GLY A 64 2.62 17.05 -4.19
N GLU A 65 2.42 17.88 -5.22
CA GLU A 65 1.31 18.81 -5.30
C GLU A 65 0.09 18.17 -5.96
N PHE A 66 -1.10 18.66 -5.61
CA PHE A 66 -2.34 18.28 -6.28
C PHE A 66 -2.58 19.18 -7.51
N PRO A 67 -3.12 18.65 -8.61
CA PRO A 67 -3.55 19.48 -9.73
C PRO A 67 -4.59 20.51 -9.28
N GLU A 68 -4.48 21.76 -9.73
CA GLU A 68 -5.44 22.82 -9.39
C GLU A 68 -6.80 22.63 -10.09
N GLU A 69 -6.80 21.98 -11.26
CA GLU A 69 -7.99 21.70 -12.06
C GLU A 69 -7.77 20.49 -12.98
N GLY A 70 -8.85 20.03 -13.64
CA GLY A 70 -8.80 19.00 -14.67
C GLY A 70 -9.27 17.61 -14.23
N PRO A 71 -8.95 16.56 -15.02
CA PRO A 71 -9.53 15.22 -14.87
C PRO A 71 -9.26 14.52 -13.52
N TYR A 72 -8.30 15.02 -12.75
CA TYR A 72 -8.05 14.57 -11.37
C TYR A 72 -9.34 14.56 -10.55
N TYR A 73 -10.13 15.63 -10.65
CA TYR A 73 -11.36 15.81 -9.88
C TYR A 73 -12.56 15.02 -10.44
N ASP A 74 -12.42 14.39 -11.60
CA ASP A 74 -13.41 13.45 -12.12
C ASP A 74 -13.27 12.05 -11.48
N VAL A 75 -12.07 11.75 -10.94
CA VAL A 75 -11.71 10.42 -10.43
C VAL A 75 -11.54 10.41 -8.91
N ILE A 76 -10.95 11.46 -8.34
CA ILE A 76 -10.67 11.55 -6.91
C ILE A 76 -11.77 12.34 -6.21
N SER A 77 -12.41 11.73 -5.22
CA SER A 77 -13.46 12.39 -4.44
C SER A 77 -12.86 13.59 -3.67
N PRO A 78 -13.55 14.75 -3.59
CA PRO A 78 -13.13 15.85 -2.73
C PRO A 78 -13.03 15.48 -1.24
N SER A 79 -13.71 14.40 -0.85
CA SER A 79 -13.64 13.85 0.51
C SER A 79 -12.43 12.95 0.78
N ASP A 80 -11.60 12.69 -0.25
CA ASP A 80 -10.39 11.84 -0.21
C ASP A 80 -10.60 10.53 0.55
N LYS A 81 -11.31 9.58 -0.06
CA LYS A 81 -11.72 8.35 0.63
C LYS A 81 -10.54 7.42 0.84
N ASP A 82 -10.64 6.60 1.88
CA ASP A 82 -9.67 5.52 2.12
C ASP A 82 -9.85 4.40 1.08
N MET A 83 -8.77 4.06 0.40
CA MET A 83 -8.61 2.81 -0.34
C MET A 83 -8.08 1.72 0.59
N HIS A 84 -8.52 0.47 0.39
CA HIS A 84 -7.93 -0.70 1.03
C HIS A 84 -6.98 -1.40 0.08
N LEU A 85 -5.71 -1.46 0.46
CA LEU A 85 -4.65 -2.06 -0.32
C LEU A 85 -4.42 -3.48 0.17
N ARG A 86 -4.68 -4.43 -0.72
CA ARG A 86 -4.49 -5.84 -0.47
C ARG A 86 -3.05 -6.22 -0.80
N PRO A 87 -2.28 -6.75 0.17
CA PRO A 87 -0.93 -7.20 -0.08
C PRO A 87 -0.93 -8.45 -0.96
N ASP A 88 0.08 -8.58 -1.80
CA ASP A 88 0.39 -9.78 -2.56
C ASP A 88 1.45 -10.59 -1.79
N PRO A 89 1.12 -11.78 -1.24
CA PRO A 89 2.09 -12.57 -0.50
C PRO A 89 3.22 -13.15 -1.36
N THR A 90 3.10 -13.11 -2.69
CA THR A 90 4.08 -13.69 -3.62
C THR A 90 5.24 -12.73 -3.96
N THR A 91 5.10 -11.44 -3.63
CA THR A 91 6.16 -10.42 -3.74
C THR A 91 6.90 -10.27 -2.41
#